data_AF-A0A0L8GPK7-F1
#
_entry.id   AF-A0A0L8GPK7-F1
#
_cell.length_a   1.000
_cell.length_b   1.000
_cell.length_c   1.000
_cell.angle_alpha   90.00
_cell.angle_beta   90.00
_cell.angle_gamma   90.00
#
_symmetry.space_group_name_H-M   'P 1'
#
loop_
_entity.id
_entity.type
_entity.pdbx_description
1 polymer ?
#
loop_
_entity_poly.entity_id
_entity_poly.type
_entity_poly.pdbx_seq_one_letter_code
_entity_poly.pdbx_strand_id
1 'polypeptide(L)'
;MPRVPDRWEIYSKFGKIIKGTRFLPCKTPLRPNLTVSLADEMRFTPNDLIEAVPQIGLVVDFTNTKRYYNPIDFKIKEGIDYMKIYTEGKVIPKKEIISLFFETVDAFLKDSSKKNKIIVAHCTHGINRTGYFICRYMITKLNFPPQVAIDDLFQENLIFHCPTANQKIPVSFLYHIPRKSKDCDNKMVTIFLIIPFTHKMS
;
A
#
# COMPACT_ATOMS: atom_id res chain seq x y z
N MET A 1 -3.84 26.36 1.60
CA MET A 1 -4.30 25.64 0.37
C MET A 1 -4.22 24.14 0.60
N PRO A 2 -5.19 23.35 0.13
CA PRO A 2 -5.08 21.90 0.11
C PRO A 2 -3.89 21.49 -0.77
N ARG A 3 -2.86 20.86 -0.20
CA ARG A 3 -1.69 20.36 -0.94
C ARG A 3 -1.68 18.84 -1.03
N VAL A 4 -1.22 18.31 -2.15
CA VAL A 4 -0.86 16.89 -2.28
C VAL A 4 0.14 16.48 -1.19
N PRO A 5 0.14 15.22 -0.72
CA PRO A 5 1.15 14.77 0.24
C PRO A 5 2.55 14.87 -0.37
N ASP A 6 3.55 15.15 0.47
CA ASP A 6 4.93 15.27 0.02
C ASP A 6 5.35 14.03 -0.77
N ARG A 7 5.95 14.26 -1.94
CA ARG A 7 6.45 13.21 -2.84
C ARG A 7 5.38 12.21 -3.30
N TRP A 8 4.10 12.53 -3.24
CA TRP A 8 3.06 11.59 -3.66
C TRP A 8 3.06 11.34 -5.18
N GLU A 9 3.40 12.35 -5.97
CA GLU A 9 3.42 12.31 -7.43
C GLU A 9 4.50 11.38 -7.99
N ILE A 10 5.62 11.22 -7.29
CA ILE A 10 6.77 10.44 -7.78
C ILE A 10 6.58 8.92 -7.62
N TYR A 11 5.47 8.47 -7.03
CA TYR A 11 5.14 7.05 -6.93
C TYR A 11 4.03 6.68 -7.92
N SER A 12 4.11 5.47 -8.49
CA SER A 12 3.04 4.90 -9.31
C SER A 12 1.72 4.86 -8.55
N LYS A 13 0.59 4.95 -9.28
CA LYS A 13 -0.76 4.95 -8.70
C LYS A 13 -1.03 3.66 -7.91
N PHE A 14 -0.73 2.52 -8.53
CA PHE A 14 -0.86 1.21 -7.92
C PHE A 14 0.11 0.22 -8.55
N GLY A 15 0.22 -0.95 -7.93
CA GLY A 15 0.99 -2.07 -8.42
C GLY A 15 0.23 -3.16 -9.13
N LYS A 16 0.86 -4.32 -9.28
CA LYS A 16 0.15 -5.53 -9.71
C LYS A 16 -0.36 -6.27 -8.48
N ILE A 17 -1.16 -7.30 -8.75
CA ILE A 17 -1.61 -8.23 -7.71
C ILE A 17 -0.40 -9.06 -7.28
N ILE A 18 -0.18 -9.14 -5.97
CA ILE A 18 0.91 -9.92 -5.40
C ILE A 18 0.62 -11.40 -5.64
N LYS A 19 1.59 -12.10 -6.23
CA LYS A 19 1.46 -13.50 -6.65
C LYS A 19 1.01 -14.39 -5.50
N GLY A 20 0.06 -15.28 -5.77
CA GLY A 20 -0.49 -16.19 -4.77
C GLY A 20 -1.40 -15.52 -3.73
N THR A 21 -1.77 -14.24 -3.94
CA THR A 21 -2.68 -13.50 -3.07
C THR A 21 -3.74 -12.74 -3.89
N ARG A 22 -4.63 -12.01 -3.20
CA ARG A 22 -5.57 -11.06 -3.80
C ARG A 22 -5.27 -9.61 -3.43
N PHE A 23 -4.04 -9.31 -3.00
CA PHE A 23 -3.63 -7.97 -2.59
C PHE A 23 -3.09 -7.15 -3.77
N LEU A 24 -3.58 -5.92 -3.89
CA LEU A 24 -3.07 -4.90 -4.79
C LEU A 24 -2.61 -3.69 -3.96
N PRO A 25 -1.28 -3.45 -3.84
CA PRO A 25 -0.77 -2.28 -3.15
C PRO A 25 -0.99 -1.02 -4.01
N CYS A 26 -1.45 0.08 -3.41
CA CYS A 26 -1.55 1.36 -4.10
C CYS A 26 -1.16 2.55 -3.22
N LYS A 27 -0.81 3.69 -3.83
CA LYS A 27 -0.70 4.96 -3.09
C LYS A 27 -2.09 5.46 -2.71
N THR A 28 -2.21 6.41 -1.79
CA THR A 28 -3.55 6.93 -1.45
C THR A 28 -4.16 7.61 -2.67
N PRO A 29 -5.40 7.28 -3.07
CA PRO A 29 -6.15 8.16 -3.94
C PRO A 29 -6.41 9.49 -3.20
N LEU A 30 -6.66 10.55 -3.96
CA LEU A 30 -6.90 11.89 -3.46
C LEU A 30 -8.22 12.40 -4.04
N ARG A 31 -9.03 13.07 -3.21
CA ARG A 31 -10.26 13.73 -3.64
C ARG A 31 -9.93 14.81 -4.69
N PRO A 32 -10.85 15.10 -5.64
CA PRO A 32 -10.56 15.97 -6.79
C PRO A 32 -9.96 17.34 -6.42
N ASN A 33 -10.42 17.95 -5.32
CA ASN A 33 -9.93 19.26 -4.91
C ASN A 33 -8.44 19.29 -4.46
N LEU A 34 -7.85 18.14 -4.12
CA LEU A 34 -6.43 18.03 -3.79
C LEU A 34 -5.57 17.85 -5.04
N THR A 35 -6.16 17.44 -6.16
CA THR A 35 -5.44 17.12 -7.40
C THR A 35 -5.59 18.17 -8.49
N VAL A 36 -6.25 19.30 -8.20
CA VAL A 36 -6.51 20.38 -9.18
C VAL A 36 -5.22 20.95 -9.77
N SER A 37 -4.17 21.05 -8.97
CA SER A 37 -2.86 21.55 -9.40
C SER A 37 -2.01 20.52 -10.15
N LEU A 38 -2.49 19.27 -10.29
CA LEU A 38 -1.78 18.21 -11.01
C LEU A 38 -2.28 18.14 -12.45
N ALA A 39 -1.36 17.78 -13.35
CA ALA A 39 -1.69 17.34 -14.71
C ALA A 39 -2.63 16.12 -14.67
N ASP A 40 -3.51 16.00 -15.65
CA ASP A 40 -4.61 15.02 -15.66
C ASP A 40 -4.10 13.58 -15.52
N GLU A 41 -3.01 13.24 -16.20
CA GLU A 41 -2.35 11.93 -16.16
C GLU A 41 -1.81 11.58 -14.76
N MET A 42 -1.47 12.60 -13.96
CA MET A 42 -0.95 12.44 -12.60
C MET A 42 -2.06 12.36 -11.55
N ARG A 43 -3.30 12.73 -11.90
CA ARG A 43 -4.45 12.62 -10.99
C ARG A 43 -4.73 11.16 -10.66
N PHE A 44 -5.13 10.92 -9.43
CA PHE A 44 -5.52 9.61 -8.96
C PHE A 44 -6.53 9.76 -7.84
N THR A 45 -7.80 9.65 -8.20
CA THR A 45 -8.97 9.76 -7.35
C THR A 45 -9.51 8.37 -6.97
N PRO A 46 -10.43 8.27 -5.99
CA PRO A 46 -11.14 7.02 -5.73
C PRO A 46 -11.84 6.47 -6.97
N ASN A 47 -12.42 7.33 -7.80
CA ASN A 47 -13.08 6.93 -9.05
C ASN A 47 -12.08 6.33 -10.03
N ASP A 48 -10.93 6.98 -10.25
CA ASP A 48 -9.88 6.48 -11.14
C ASP A 48 -9.39 5.09 -10.71
N LEU A 49 -9.30 4.84 -9.40
CA LEU A 49 -8.95 3.52 -8.86
C LEU A 49 -10.05 2.48 -9.12
N ILE A 50 -11.31 2.84 -8.91
CA ILE A 50 -12.46 1.96 -9.14
C ILE A 50 -12.60 1.60 -10.63
N GLU A 51 -12.32 2.54 -11.52
CA GLU A 51 -12.32 2.32 -12.98
C GLU A 51 -11.15 1.46 -13.41
N ALA A 52 -9.95 1.71 -12.89
CA ALA A 52 -8.76 0.93 -13.21
C ALA A 52 -8.79 -0.50 -12.64
N VAL A 53 -9.49 -0.72 -11.52
CA VAL A 53 -9.59 -2.00 -10.83
C VAL A 53 -11.07 -2.32 -10.52
N PRO A 54 -11.87 -2.70 -11.52
CA PRO A 54 -13.31 -2.92 -11.36
C PRO A 54 -13.65 -4.09 -10.40
N GLN A 55 -12.68 -4.97 -10.13
CA GLN A 55 -12.83 -6.12 -9.26
C GLN A 55 -12.51 -5.84 -7.78
N ILE A 56 -12.35 -4.59 -7.35
CA ILE A 56 -12.22 -4.25 -5.93
C ILE A 56 -13.41 -4.84 -5.15
N GLY A 57 -13.11 -5.47 -4.02
CA GLY A 57 -14.12 -5.87 -3.04
C GLY A 57 -13.83 -5.42 -1.61
N LEU A 58 -12.58 -5.05 -1.31
CA LEU A 58 -12.18 -4.49 -0.03
C LEU A 58 -11.10 -3.43 -0.24
N VAL A 59 -11.26 -2.26 0.36
CA VAL A 59 -10.23 -1.22 0.48
C VAL A 59 -9.76 -1.14 1.92
N VAL A 60 -8.46 -1.25 2.15
CA VAL A 60 -7.82 -1.09 3.46
C VAL A 60 -6.93 0.15 3.46
N ASP A 61 -7.33 1.14 4.24
CA ASP A 61 -6.67 2.43 4.36
C ASP A 61 -5.84 2.49 5.65
N PHE A 62 -4.51 2.52 5.51
CA PHE A 62 -3.57 2.63 6.63
C PHE A 62 -3.17 4.07 6.98
N THR A 63 -3.70 5.09 6.29
CA THR A 63 -3.27 6.48 6.49
C THR A 63 -3.74 7.02 7.84
N ASN A 64 -2.91 7.83 8.51
CA ASN A 64 -3.27 8.47 9.77
C ASN A 64 -4.02 9.81 9.57
N THR A 65 -4.95 9.85 8.62
CA THR A 65 -5.73 11.05 8.31
C THR A 65 -7.03 10.70 7.60
N LYS A 66 -8.02 11.60 7.66
CA LYS A 66 -9.27 11.56 6.88
C LYS A 66 -9.27 12.57 5.73
N ARG A 67 -8.16 13.27 5.50
CA ARG A 67 -8.08 14.40 4.58
C ARG A 67 -8.12 13.99 3.11
N TYR A 68 -7.64 12.79 2.79
CA TYR A 68 -7.32 12.42 1.41
C TYR A 68 -8.55 12.13 0.56
N TYR A 69 -9.56 11.43 1.08
CA TYR A 69 -10.82 11.18 0.40
C TYR A 69 -11.89 10.77 1.43
N ASN A 70 -13.15 10.67 1.01
CA ASN A 70 -14.22 10.20 1.89
C ASN A 70 -14.41 8.69 1.68
N PRO A 71 -14.43 7.85 2.73
CA PRO A 71 -14.76 6.43 2.59
C PRO A 71 -16.04 6.13 1.79
N ILE A 72 -16.99 7.07 1.79
CA ILE A 72 -18.22 7.00 0.98
C ILE A 72 -17.90 6.85 -0.51
N ASP A 73 -16.83 7.47 -1.01
CA ASP A 73 -16.42 7.41 -2.42
C ASP A 73 -16.18 5.96 -2.91
N PHE A 74 -15.86 5.04 -2.00
CA PHE A 74 -15.79 3.60 -2.28
C PHE A 74 -17.10 2.87 -1.97
N LYS A 75 -17.73 3.18 -0.84
CA LYS A 75 -18.92 2.47 -0.36
C LYS A 75 -20.18 2.69 -1.20
N ILE A 76 -20.24 3.77 -2.00
CA ILE A 76 -21.35 3.99 -2.93
C ILE A 76 -21.46 2.91 -4.01
N LYS A 77 -20.36 2.21 -4.32
CA LYS A 77 -20.36 1.12 -5.28
C LYS A 77 -20.62 -0.18 -4.55
N GLU A 78 -21.69 -0.87 -4.96
CA GLU A 78 -22.08 -2.14 -4.36
C GLU A 78 -20.94 -3.16 -4.39
N GLY A 79 -20.78 -3.87 -3.28
CA GLY A 79 -19.80 -4.94 -3.13
C GLY A 79 -18.38 -4.48 -2.77
N ILE A 80 -18.13 -3.18 -2.54
CA ILE A 80 -16.86 -2.67 -2.03
C ILE A 80 -16.96 -2.39 -0.52
N ASP A 81 -16.25 -3.20 0.25
CA ASP A 81 -16.07 -2.98 1.68
C ASP A 81 -14.93 -2.00 1.93
N TYR A 82 -14.94 -1.32 3.08
CA TYR A 82 -13.91 -0.35 3.45
C TYR A 82 -13.51 -0.48 4.90
N MET A 83 -12.20 -0.60 5.13
CA MET A 83 -11.56 -0.70 6.44
C MET A 83 -10.56 0.43 6.62
N LYS A 84 -10.67 1.17 7.73
CA LYS A 84 -9.72 2.21 8.13
C LYS A 84 -8.89 1.72 9.32
N ILE A 85 -7.57 1.75 9.17
CA ILE A 85 -6.62 1.52 10.26
C ILE A 85 -5.71 2.74 10.38
N TYR A 86 -5.82 3.47 11.48
CA TYR A 86 -4.92 4.59 11.74
C TYR A 86 -3.55 4.08 12.13
N THR A 87 -2.55 4.28 11.28
CA THR A 87 -1.17 3.91 11.58
C THR A 87 -0.24 5.11 11.63
N GLU A 88 0.34 5.35 12.80
CA GLU A 88 1.36 6.37 12.97
C GLU A 88 2.62 6.02 12.15
N GLY A 89 3.31 7.04 11.65
CA GLY A 89 4.61 6.84 11.00
C GLY A 89 5.66 6.35 11.99
N LYS A 90 6.61 5.54 11.53
CA LYS A 90 7.77 5.04 12.32
C LYS A 90 7.48 4.18 13.56
N VAL A 91 6.21 4.02 13.96
CA VAL A 91 5.79 3.14 15.08
C VAL A 91 5.37 1.77 14.59
N ILE A 92 5.76 0.69 15.24
CA ILE A 92 5.29 -0.66 14.87
C ILE A 92 3.80 -0.76 15.23
N PRO A 93 2.90 -1.19 14.32
CA PRO A 93 1.50 -1.39 14.66
C PRO A 93 1.35 -2.38 15.81
N LYS A 94 0.48 -2.06 16.77
CA LYS A 94 0.22 -2.95 17.91
C LYS A 94 -0.42 -4.26 17.46
N LYS A 95 -0.26 -5.32 18.26
CA LYS A 95 -0.78 -6.66 17.92
C LYS A 95 -2.27 -6.66 17.64
N GLU A 96 -3.04 -5.88 18.39
CA GLU A 96 -4.50 -5.79 18.26
C GLU A 96 -4.90 -5.24 16.88
N ILE A 97 -4.15 -4.26 16.38
CA ILE A 97 -4.37 -3.68 15.05
C ILE A 97 -4.03 -4.68 13.94
N ILE A 98 -2.98 -5.47 14.13
CA ILE A 98 -2.60 -6.53 13.20
C ILE A 98 -3.67 -7.63 13.18
N SER A 99 -4.16 -8.06 14.36
CA SER A 99 -5.24 -9.04 14.47
C SER A 99 -6.50 -8.56 13.77
N LEU A 100 -6.92 -7.30 13.98
CA LEU A 100 -8.08 -6.72 13.33
C LEU A 100 -7.95 -6.73 11.79
N PHE A 101 -6.75 -6.40 11.28
CA PHE A 101 -6.46 -6.51 9.86
C PHE A 101 -6.59 -7.96 9.37
N PHE A 102 -6.02 -8.92 10.10
CA PHE A 102 -6.09 -10.34 9.73
C PHE A 102 -7.52 -10.87 9.71
N GLU A 103 -8.31 -10.55 10.73
CA GLU A 103 -9.72 -10.94 10.83
C GLU A 103 -10.54 -10.38 9.68
N THR A 104 -10.33 -9.10 9.33
CA THR A 104 -11.03 -8.46 8.22
C THR A 104 -10.67 -9.10 6.88
N VAL A 105 -9.39 -9.36 6.64
CA VAL A 105 -8.94 -10.04 5.43
C VAL A 105 -9.48 -11.46 5.38
N ASP A 106 -9.38 -12.23 6.46
CA ASP A 106 -9.87 -13.60 6.52
C ASP A 106 -11.38 -13.67 6.25
N ALA A 107 -12.16 -12.75 6.82
CA ALA A 107 -13.60 -12.67 6.57
C ALA A 107 -13.88 -12.39 5.08
N PHE A 108 -13.17 -11.44 4.48
CA PHE A 108 -13.28 -11.14 3.05
C PHE A 108 -12.84 -12.31 2.15
N LEU A 109 -11.83 -13.08 2.55
CA LEU A 109 -11.36 -14.25 1.81
C LEU A 109 -12.34 -15.42 1.89
N LYS A 110 -13.04 -15.58 3.02
CA LYS A 110 -14.03 -16.66 3.24
C LYS A 110 -15.39 -16.37 2.62
N ASP A 111 -15.71 -15.11 2.37
CA ASP A 111 -16.97 -14.71 1.73
C ASP A 111 -17.02 -15.17 0.27
N SER A 112 -17.92 -16.11 -0.03
CA SER A 112 -18.11 -16.68 -1.35
C SER A 112 -18.58 -15.65 -2.39
N SER A 113 -19.29 -14.59 -1.97
CA SER A 113 -19.69 -13.48 -2.83
C SER A 113 -18.48 -12.65 -3.32
N LYS A 114 -17.35 -12.76 -2.62
CA LYS A 114 -16.09 -12.05 -2.92
C LYS A 114 -15.04 -12.94 -3.58
N LYS A 115 -15.37 -14.15 -4.07
CA LYS A 115 -14.42 -15.17 -4.59
C LYS A 115 -13.37 -14.65 -5.59
N ASN A 116 -13.72 -13.70 -6.46
CA ASN A 116 -12.82 -13.13 -7.47
C ASN A 116 -12.50 -11.63 -7.23
N LYS A 117 -12.79 -11.12 -6.03
CA LYS A 117 -12.60 -9.72 -5.69
C LYS A 117 -11.21 -9.48 -5.10
N ILE A 118 -10.69 -8.28 -5.33
CA ILE A 118 -9.35 -7.84 -4.92
C ILE A 118 -9.44 -7.02 -3.63
N ILE A 119 -8.40 -7.16 -2.80
CA ILE A 119 -8.12 -6.31 -1.66
C ILE A 119 -7.13 -5.22 -2.11
N VAL A 120 -7.59 -3.99 -2.16
CA VAL A 120 -6.71 -2.84 -2.36
C VAL A 120 -6.24 -2.35 -1.00
N ALA A 121 -4.93 -2.27 -0.80
CA ALA A 121 -4.37 -1.86 0.47
C ALA A 121 -3.41 -0.68 0.25
N HIS A 122 -3.59 0.40 1.01
CA HIS A 122 -2.85 1.63 0.76
C HIS A 122 -2.46 2.34 2.04
N CYS A 123 -1.35 3.08 1.94
CA CYS A 123 -0.98 4.11 2.90
C CYS A 123 -0.82 5.42 2.12
N THR A 124 0.04 6.35 2.55
CA THR A 124 0.20 7.60 1.76
C THR A 124 0.85 7.31 0.42
N HIS A 125 1.95 6.56 0.42
CA HIS A 125 2.71 6.23 -0.80
C HIS A 125 2.50 4.79 -1.28
N GLY A 126 1.79 3.97 -0.50
CA GLY A 126 1.52 2.56 -0.85
C GLY A 126 2.64 1.58 -0.52
N ILE A 127 3.67 2.05 0.18
CA ILE A 127 4.93 1.32 0.31
C ILE A 127 5.10 0.77 1.72
N ASN A 128 5.33 1.63 2.72
CA ASN A 128 5.84 1.15 4.01
C ASN A 128 4.79 0.42 4.84
N ARG A 129 3.68 1.11 5.15
CA ARG A 129 2.62 0.51 5.97
C ARG A 129 1.87 -0.55 5.20
N THR A 130 1.54 -0.25 3.95
CA THR A 130 0.97 -1.23 3.02
C THR A 130 1.78 -2.51 3.00
N GLY A 131 3.09 -2.39 2.76
CA GLY A 131 3.96 -3.55 2.69
C GLY A 131 4.07 -4.29 4.00
N TYR A 132 4.22 -3.58 5.12
CA TYR A 132 4.30 -4.21 6.43
C TYR A 132 3.07 -5.09 6.70
N PHE A 133 1.85 -4.56 6.53
CA PHE A 133 0.63 -5.33 6.78
C PHE A 133 0.48 -6.50 5.81
N ILE A 134 0.69 -6.29 4.51
CA ILE A 134 0.55 -7.35 3.51
C ILE A 134 1.56 -8.47 3.77
N CYS A 135 2.85 -8.16 3.88
CA CYS A 135 3.87 -9.17 4.12
C CYS A 135 3.62 -9.90 5.45
N ARG A 136 3.20 -9.18 6.49
CA ARG A 136 2.87 -9.78 7.79
C ARG A 136 1.72 -10.79 7.65
N TYR A 137 0.69 -10.48 6.88
CA TYR A 137 -0.40 -11.42 6.58
C TYR A 137 0.11 -12.62 5.76
N MET A 138 0.88 -12.39 4.69
CA MET A 138 1.41 -13.48 3.85
C MET A 138 2.23 -14.49 4.66
N ILE A 139 3.07 -14.02 5.57
CA ILE A 139 3.90 -14.91 6.40
C ILE A 139 3.04 -15.65 7.41
N THR A 140 2.21 -14.93 8.17
CA THR A 140 1.51 -15.52 9.32
C THR A 140 0.29 -16.34 8.92
N LYS A 141 -0.40 -15.97 7.84
CA LYS A 141 -1.69 -16.56 7.44
C LYS A 141 -1.58 -17.43 6.20
N LEU A 142 -0.65 -17.12 5.29
CA LEU A 142 -0.44 -17.87 4.05
C LEU A 142 0.84 -18.72 4.06
N ASN A 143 1.61 -18.70 5.16
CA ASN A 143 2.87 -19.44 5.33
C ASN A 143 3.94 -19.14 4.27
N PHE A 144 3.94 -17.92 3.71
CA PHE A 144 5.00 -17.51 2.78
C PHE A 144 6.32 -17.35 3.53
N PRO A 145 7.47 -17.74 2.93
CA PRO A 145 8.77 -17.37 3.46
C PRO A 145 8.91 -15.83 3.50
N PRO A 146 9.52 -15.25 4.56
CA PRO A 146 9.62 -13.80 4.69
C PRO A 146 10.25 -13.12 3.48
N GLN A 147 11.31 -13.71 2.94
CA GLN A 147 12.04 -13.17 1.80
C GLN A 147 11.15 -13.11 0.55
N VAL A 148 10.39 -14.17 0.27
CA VAL A 148 9.44 -14.21 -0.86
C VAL A 148 8.35 -13.15 -0.69
N ALA A 149 7.79 -13.00 0.51
CA ALA A 149 6.75 -12.01 0.77
C ALA A 149 7.25 -10.56 0.55
N ILE A 150 8.52 -10.29 0.85
CA ILE A 150 9.16 -8.98 0.62
C ILE A 150 9.47 -8.81 -0.87
N ASP A 151 10.08 -9.80 -1.51
CA ASP A 151 10.50 -9.72 -2.91
C ASP A 151 9.31 -9.57 -3.85
N ASP A 152 8.26 -10.39 -3.69
CA ASP A 152 7.05 -10.29 -4.50
C ASP A 152 6.40 -8.92 -4.36
N LEU A 153 6.40 -8.32 -3.17
CA LEU A 153 5.85 -6.98 -2.97
C LEU A 153 6.68 -5.89 -3.65
N PHE A 154 8.00 -5.92 -3.52
CA PHE A 154 8.84 -4.77 -3.89
C PHE A 154 9.50 -4.84 -5.26
N GLN A 155 9.72 -6.04 -5.82
CA GLN A 155 10.40 -6.18 -7.10
C GLN A 155 9.47 -5.88 -8.29
N GLU A 156 8.17 -6.12 -8.17
CA GLU A 156 7.26 -6.04 -9.32
C GLU A 156 6.08 -5.08 -9.18
N ASN A 157 5.78 -4.58 -7.96
CA ASN A 157 4.49 -3.93 -7.73
C ASN A 157 4.56 -2.41 -7.58
N LEU A 158 5.61 -1.76 -7.09
CA LEU A 158 5.61 -0.29 -7.05
C LEU A 158 6.84 0.29 -7.75
N ILE A 159 6.62 1.42 -8.42
CA ILE A 159 7.66 2.14 -9.17
C ILE A 159 7.81 3.53 -8.55
N PHE A 160 9.06 3.84 -8.20
CA PHE A 160 9.50 5.18 -7.89
C PHE A 160 9.98 5.85 -9.18
N HIS A 161 9.48 7.04 -9.46
CA HIS A 161 9.93 7.88 -10.56
C HIS A 161 10.96 8.85 -9.99
N CYS A 162 12.23 8.67 -10.35
CA CYS A 162 13.30 9.55 -9.89
C CYS A 162 13.21 10.88 -10.63
N PRO A 163 12.94 12.02 -9.95
CA PRO A 163 12.76 13.30 -10.64
C PRO A 163 14.05 13.81 -11.28
N THR A 164 15.20 13.50 -10.67
CA THR A 164 16.52 13.99 -11.13
C THR A 164 17.09 13.17 -12.29
N ALA A 165 16.74 11.89 -12.38
CA ALA A 165 17.25 10.99 -13.42
C ALA A 165 16.23 10.68 -14.53
N ASN A 166 14.99 11.20 -14.40
CA ASN A 166 13.83 10.85 -15.25
C ASN A 166 13.69 9.33 -15.50
N GLN A 167 14.03 8.54 -14.48
CA GLN A 167 14.10 7.08 -14.58
C GLN A 167 13.07 6.43 -13.65
N LYS A 168 12.43 5.37 -14.15
CA LYS A 168 11.60 4.47 -13.36
C LYS A 168 12.50 3.49 -12.61
N ILE A 169 12.46 3.55 -11.29
CA ILE A 169 13.24 2.69 -10.40
C ILE A 169 12.25 1.79 -9.66
N PRO A 170 12.35 0.45 -9.78
CA PRO A 170 11.58 -0.45 -8.95
C PRO A 170 11.88 -0.19 -7.48
N VAL A 171 10.86 -0.10 -6.64
CA VAL A 171 11.07 0.30 -5.24
C VAL A 171 11.97 -0.72 -4.51
N SER A 172 12.07 -1.98 -4.96
CA SER A 172 13.06 -2.98 -4.49
C SER A 172 14.52 -2.50 -4.48
N PHE A 173 14.93 -1.64 -5.43
CA PHE A 173 16.30 -1.10 -5.47
C PHE A 173 16.56 -0.12 -4.32
N LEU A 174 15.51 0.47 -3.75
CA LEU A 174 15.61 1.31 -2.54
C LEU A 174 15.70 0.47 -1.25
N TYR A 175 15.51 -0.85 -1.33
CA TYR A 175 15.46 -1.78 -0.19
C TYR A 175 16.69 -2.66 0.00
N HIS A 176 17.72 -2.50 -0.83
CA HIS A 176 18.96 -3.28 -0.71
C HIS A 176 19.82 -2.82 0.48
N ILE A 177 19.43 -3.17 1.71
CA ILE A 177 20.35 -3.22 2.86
C ILE A 177 20.12 -4.52 3.65
N PRO A 178 21.12 -5.41 3.73
CA PRO A 178 21.00 -6.59 4.58
C PRO A 178 21.28 -6.22 6.03
N ARG A 179 20.35 -6.53 6.94
CA ARG A 179 20.71 -6.75 8.36
C ARG A 179 20.40 -8.19 8.75
N LYS A 180 21.43 -8.86 9.26
CA LYS A 180 21.37 -10.21 9.85
C LYS A 180 20.58 -10.16 11.17
N SER A 181 19.26 -10.04 11.12
CA SER A 181 18.38 -10.37 12.25
C SER A 181 17.98 -11.85 12.15
N LYS A 182 17.78 -12.55 13.27
CA LYS A 182 17.14 -13.89 13.29
C LYS A 182 15.62 -13.81 13.53
N ASP A 183 15.13 -12.67 13.99
CA ASP A 183 13.72 -12.41 14.27
C ASP A 183 13.04 -11.75 13.06
N CYS A 184 11.94 -12.36 12.62
CA CYS A 184 11.14 -11.95 11.46
C CYS A 184 10.52 -10.55 11.65
N ASP A 185 10.06 -10.22 12.85
CA ASP A 185 9.45 -8.93 13.14
C ASP A 185 10.48 -7.82 13.05
N ASN A 186 11.63 -8.04 13.67
CA ASN A 186 12.75 -7.11 13.57
C ASN A 186 13.30 -6.98 12.14
N LYS A 187 13.27 -8.05 11.31
CA LYS A 187 13.64 -7.95 9.89
C LYS A 187 12.68 -7.06 9.11
N MET A 188 11.37 -7.29 9.23
CA MET A 188 10.36 -6.45 8.57
C MET A 188 10.52 -5.00 8.99
N VAL A 189 10.51 -4.76 10.30
CA VAL A 189 10.64 -3.42 10.87
C VAL A 189 11.90 -2.74 10.34
N THR A 190 13.02 -3.44 10.27
CA THR A 190 14.27 -2.91 9.71
C THR A 190 14.11 -2.51 8.25
N ILE A 191 13.55 -3.36 7.38
CA ILE A 191 13.33 -3.04 5.96
C ILE A 191 12.42 -1.81 5.79
N PHE A 192 11.38 -1.71 6.62
CA PHE A 192 10.42 -0.61 6.56
C PHE A 192 10.86 0.66 7.34
N LEU A 193 11.90 0.58 8.17
CA LEU A 193 12.53 1.70 8.90
C LEU A 193 13.84 2.19 8.28
N ILE A 194 14.50 1.40 7.43
CA ILE A 194 15.73 1.75 6.66
C ILE A 194 15.45 2.83 5.58
N ILE A 195 14.38 3.58 5.72
CA ILE A 195 14.03 4.66 4.79
C ILE A 195 14.36 6.01 5.43
N PRO A 196 15.65 6.40 5.58
CA PRO A 196 16.08 7.73 5.23
C PRO A 196 16.41 7.73 3.73
N PHE A 197 15.82 8.58 2.90
CA PHE A 197 16.51 9.81 2.56
C PHE A 197 18.03 9.66 2.30
N THR A 198 18.49 8.74 1.46
CA THR A 198 19.84 8.85 0.88
C THR A 198 19.86 8.36 -0.56
N HIS A 199 19.57 9.28 -1.46
CA HIS A 199 20.56 9.61 -2.47
C HIS A 199 20.52 11.13 -2.67
N LYS A 200 21.38 11.83 -1.92
CA LYS A 200 22.22 12.82 -2.59
C LYS A 200 23.03 11.98 -3.56
N MET A 201 22.63 11.90 -4.83
CA MET A 201 23.58 11.54 -5.86
C MET A 201 24.46 12.78 -6.01
N SER A 202 25.71 12.62 -5.56
CA SER A 202 26.84 13.50 -5.84
C SER A 202 26.96 13.77 -7.33
#